data_AF-A0A845I5Z7-F1
#
_entry.id   AF-A0A845I5Z7-F1
#
_cell.length_a   1.000
_cell.length_b   1.000
_cell.length_c   1.000
_cell.angle_alpha   90.00
_cell.angle_beta   90.00
_cell.angle_gamma   90.00
#
_symmetry.space_group_name_H-M   'P 1'
#
loop_
_entity.id
_entity.type
_entity.pdbx_description
1 polymer ?
#
loop_
_entity_poly.entity_id
_entity_poly.type
_entity_poly.pdbx_seq_one_letter_code
_entity_poly.pdbx_strand_id
1 'polypeptide(L)'
;MSKTARFQSAVPRARPAGSRIIEAYSLKLGRRLQCFGEAVFEQWIRLEVDPTIQTFCERPLDLNFADEVLQVDFWVRQGDRETLLVMDDACEARSTIIDGVEMAVRIVPPAELLASKMWTDNWQRMLVAITCSRKDIPPSLQQSILKFVAEPMQLSRIEQEFSTGDPTPVRAAIFCLLHAGKLQAPQLHAEELSFLTSIHPVRPLS
;
A
#
# COMPACT_ATOMS: atom_id res chain seq x y z
N MET A 1 17.36 -8.28 14.48
CA MET A 1 17.72 -8.95 13.21
C MET A 1 16.45 -9.04 12.39
N SER A 2 16.40 -8.44 11.18
CA SER A 2 15.23 -8.57 10.32
C SER A 2 15.15 -10.02 9.83
N LYS A 3 14.10 -10.76 10.23
CA LYS A 3 13.83 -12.09 9.70
C LYS A 3 13.64 -11.94 8.18
N THR A 4 14.36 -12.75 7.41
CA THR A 4 14.19 -12.80 5.95
C THR A 4 12.72 -13.06 5.62
N ALA A 5 12.15 -12.32 4.66
CA ALA A 5 10.76 -12.52 4.25
C ALA A 5 10.57 -13.95 3.71
N ARG A 6 9.47 -14.60 4.14
CA ARG A 6 9.14 -15.98 3.76
C ARG A 6 8.92 -16.11 2.25
N PHE A 7 8.17 -15.18 1.67
CA PHE A 7 7.93 -15.11 0.24
C PHE A 7 8.51 -13.80 -0.30
N GLN A 8 9.31 -13.90 -1.37
CA GLN A 8 10.04 -12.76 -1.95
C GLN A 8 9.64 -12.45 -3.38
N SER A 9 9.11 -13.45 -4.09
CA SER A 9 8.71 -13.36 -5.49
C SER A 9 7.43 -14.14 -5.74
N ALA A 10 6.63 -13.65 -6.68
CA ALA A 10 5.45 -14.35 -7.16
C ALA A 10 5.80 -15.70 -7.77
N VAL A 11 4.97 -16.70 -7.50
CA VAL A 11 4.91 -17.93 -8.28
C VAL A 11 4.32 -17.60 -9.66
N PRO A 12 4.93 -18.08 -10.77
CA PRO A 12 4.37 -17.89 -12.10
C PRO A 12 2.95 -18.47 -12.18
N ARG A 13 1.98 -17.65 -12.56
CA ARG A 13 0.61 -18.08 -12.83
C ARG A 13 0.15 -17.55 -14.18
N ALA A 14 -0.64 -18.36 -14.88
CA ALA A 14 -1.39 -17.85 -16.02
C ALA A 14 -2.39 -16.79 -15.53
N ARG A 15 -2.52 -15.71 -16.30
CA ARG A 15 -3.56 -14.72 -16.06
C ARG A 15 -4.93 -15.40 -16.17
N PRO A 16 -5.83 -15.25 -15.17
CA PRO A 16 -7.19 -15.77 -15.27
C PRO A 16 -7.92 -15.18 -16.48
N ALA A 17 -8.81 -15.98 -17.08
CA ALA A 17 -9.56 -15.57 -18.26
C ALA A 17 -10.38 -14.31 -17.97
N GLY A 18 -10.30 -13.30 -18.85
CA GLY A 18 -11.01 -12.03 -18.69
C GLY A 18 -10.37 -11.01 -17.74
N SER A 19 -9.40 -11.40 -16.90
CA SER A 19 -8.74 -10.46 -15.97
C SER A 19 -7.77 -9.52 -16.70
N ARG A 20 -7.69 -8.26 -16.27
CA ARG A 20 -6.65 -7.32 -16.72
C ARG A 20 -5.31 -7.64 -16.06
N ILE A 21 -4.20 -7.40 -16.75
CA ILE A 21 -2.88 -7.32 -16.11
C ILE A 21 -2.63 -5.85 -15.80
N ILE A 22 -2.44 -5.54 -14.52
CA ILE A 22 -2.09 -4.21 -14.06
C ILE A 22 -0.69 -4.30 -13.45
N GLU A 23 0.27 -3.53 -13.96
CA GLU A 23 1.63 -3.50 -13.43
C GLU A 23 1.84 -2.25 -12.57
N ALA A 24 2.47 -2.43 -11.42
CA ALA A 24 2.78 -1.34 -10.51
C ALA A 24 4.18 -1.49 -9.92
N TYR A 25 4.82 -0.37 -9.60
CA TYR A 25 6.07 -0.36 -8.84
C TYR A 25 5.75 -0.23 -7.36
N SER A 26 6.17 -1.20 -6.55
CA SER A 26 6.03 -1.13 -5.09
C SER A 26 7.27 -0.46 -4.48
N LEU A 27 7.03 0.59 -3.69
CA LEU A 27 8.05 1.26 -2.89
C LEU A 27 8.51 0.35 -1.74
N LYS A 28 7.59 -0.40 -1.13
CA LYS A 28 7.89 -1.37 -0.06
C LYS A 28 8.71 -2.56 -0.52
N LEU A 29 8.45 -3.08 -1.72
CA LEU A 29 9.18 -4.23 -2.26
C LEU A 29 10.40 -3.81 -3.10
N GLY A 30 10.46 -2.55 -3.55
CA GLY A 30 11.53 -2.04 -4.41
C GLY A 30 11.53 -2.63 -5.82
N ARG A 31 10.45 -3.30 -6.23
CA ARG A 31 10.31 -3.97 -7.54
C ARG A 31 8.94 -3.74 -8.16
N ARG A 32 8.83 -4.04 -9.45
CA ARG A 32 7.54 -4.15 -10.13
C ARG A 32 6.83 -5.43 -9.68
N LEU A 33 5.51 -5.35 -9.62
CA LEU A 33 4.62 -6.49 -9.45
C LEU A 33 3.49 -6.41 -10.46
N GLN A 34 2.84 -7.55 -10.66
CA GLN A 34 1.68 -7.68 -11.53
C GLN A 34 0.47 -8.02 -10.68
N CYS A 35 -0.65 -7.33 -10.89
CA CYS A 35 -1.95 -7.63 -10.32
C CYS A 35 -2.86 -8.16 -11.43
N PHE A 36 -3.60 -9.24 -11.12
CA PHE A 36 -4.58 -9.82 -12.04
C PHE A 36 -5.98 -9.37 -11.63
N GLY A 37 -6.52 -8.37 -12.34
CA GLY A 37 -7.79 -7.75 -12.02
C GLY A 37 -7.69 -6.57 -11.05
N GLU A 38 -8.81 -5.84 -10.95
CA GLU A 38 -8.91 -4.59 -10.19
C GLU A 38 -8.92 -4.82 -8.68
N ALA A 39 -9.60 -5.86 -8.20
CA ALA A 39 -9.64 -6.20 -6.76
C ALA A 39 -8.24 -6.46 -6.18
N VAL A 40 -7.41 -7.23 -6.89
CA VAL A 40 -6.01 -7.49 -6.49
C VAL A 40 -5.18 -6.20 -6.53
N PHE A 41 -5.44 -5.32 -7.48
CA PHE A 41 -4.75 -4.03 -7.58
C PHE A 41 -5.14 -3.06 -6.46
N GLU A 42 -6.43 -2.92 -6.16
CA GLU A 42 -6.91 -2.11 -5.04
C GLU A 42 -6.38 -2.64 -3.71
N GLN A 43 -6.38 -3.97 -3.52
CA GLN A 43 -5.80 -4.58 -2.33
C GLN A 43 -4.29 -4.33 -2.24
N TRP A 44 -3.56 -4.38 -3.36
CA TRP A 44 -2.15 -3.99 -3.36
C TRP A 44 -1.96 -2.54 -2.89
N ILE A 45 -2.76 -1.58 -3.38
CA ILE A 45 -2.66 -0.18 -2.93
C ILE A 45 -2.82 -0.11 -1.41
N ARG A 46 -3.83 -0.79 -0.84
CA ARG A 46 -4.06 -0.82 0.61
C ARG A 46 -2.85 -1.35 1.38
N LEU A 47 -2.22 -2.42 0.88
CA LEU A 47 -0.99 -2.98 1.47
C LEU A 47 0.21 -2.05 1.32
N GLU A 48 0.33 -1.38 0.18
CA GLU A 48 1.43 -0.46 -0.13
C GLU A 48 1.42 0.74 0.80
N VAL A 49 0.23 1.27 1.12
CA VAL A 49 0.10 2.57 1.80
C VAL A 49 -0.10 2.47 3.31
N ASP A 50 -0.38 1.28 3.84
CA ASP A 50 -0.49 1.06 5.29
C ASP A 50 0.91 1.03 5.94
N PRO A 51 1.30 2.05 6.73
CA PRO A 51 2.67 2.14 7.28
C PRO A 51 3.01 1.02 8.28
N THR A 52 2.03 0.25 8.75
CA THR A 52 2.25 -0.89 9.66
C THR A 52 2.65 -2.17 8.93
N ILE A 53 2.38 -2.26 7.62
CA ILE A 53 2.80 -3.39 6.79
C ILE A 53 4.29 -3.27 6.49
N GLN A 54 5.06 -4.26 6.94
CA GLN A 54 6.51 -4.29 6.79
C GLN A 54 6.92 -4.75 5.40
N THR A 55 6.24 -5.76 4.87
CA THR A 55 6.48 -6.35 3.54
C THR A 55 5.32 -7.26 3.16
N PHE A 56 5.25 -7.64 1.89
CA PHE A 56 4.25 -8.55 1.35
C PHE A 56 4.80 -9.21 0.07
N CYS A 57 4.09 -10.21 -0.46
CA CYS A 57 4.40 -10.83 -1.74
C CYS A 57 3.10 -11.17 -2.46
N GLU A 58 2.97 -10.75 -3.71
CA GLU A 58 1.87 -11.17 -4.58
C GLU A 58 2.07 -12.64 -5.02
N ARG A 59 0.97 -13.37 -5.18
CA ARG A 59 0.92 -14.79 -5.60
C ARG A 59 2.01 -15.65 -4.95
N PRO A 60 2.04 -15.74 -3.60
CA PRO A 60 3.14 -16.36 -2.89
C PRO A 60 3.19 -17.89 -3.08
N LEU A 61 2.04 -18.56 -3.20
CA LEU A 61 1.91 -19.99 -3.37
C LEU A 61 0.48 -20.41 -3.76
N ASP A 62 0.33 -21.65 -4.20
CA ASP A 62 -0.95 -22.34 -4.32
C ASP A 62 -1.13 -23.32 -3.16
N LEU A 63 -2.33 -23.38 -2.60
CA LEU A 63 -2.67 -24.28 -1.49
C LEU A 63 -3.65 -25.34 -1.98
N ASN A 64 -3.43 -26.60 -1.59
CA ASN A 64 -4.45 -27.63 -1.73
C ASN A 64 -5.43 -27.49 -0.57
N PHE A 65 -6.72 -27.29 -0.86
CA PHE A 65 -7.77 -27.13 0.13
C PHE A 65 -9.04 -27.84 -0.33
N ALA A 66 -9.52 -28.82 0.45
CA ALA A 66 -10.78 -29.54 0.21
C ALA A 66 -10.99 -29.96 -1.26
N ASP A 67 -9.97 -30.61 -1.85
CA ASP A 67 -9.90 -31.07 -3.25
C ASP A 67 -9.77 -30.01 -4.34
N GLU A 68 -9.70 -28.72 -3.96
CA GLU A 68 -9.45 -27.61 -4.87
C GLU A 68 -8.07 -26.98 -4.65
N VAL A 69 -7.61 -26.22 -5.66
CA VAL A 69 -6.38 -25.43 -5.56
C VAL A 69 -6.77 -23.98 -5.23
N LEU A 70 -6.56 -23.59 -3.98
CA LEU A 70 -6.73 -22.23 -3.52
C LEU A 70 -5.54 -21.37 -3.97
N GLN A 71 -5.83 -20.43 -4.86
CA GLN A 71 -4.86 -19.45 -5.34
C GLN A 71 -4.75 -18.30 -4.34
N VAL A 72 -3.64 -18.24 -3.61
CA VAL A 72 -3.39 -17.13 -2.68
C VAL A 72 -2.97 -15.89 -3.46
N ASP A 73 -3.57 -14.73 -3.17
CA ASP A 73 -3.27 -13.47 -3.87
C ASP A 73 -2.12 -12.71 -3.23
N PHE A 74 -2.06 -12.66 -1.90
CA PHE A 74 -0.96 -12.04 -1.17
C PHE A 74 -0.56 -12.83 0.06
N TRP A 75 0.73 -12.80 0.37
CA TRP A 75 1.23 -13.00 1.73
C TRP A 75 1.64 -11.64 2.29
N VAL A 76 1.34 -11.38 3.56
CA VAL A 76 1.55 -10.08 4.20
C VAL A 76 2.20 -10.27 5.56
N ARG A 77 3.15 -9.40 5.91
CA ARG A 77 3.77 -9.33 7.24
C ARG A 77 3.52 -7.98 7.90
N GLN A 78 2.89 -8.02 9.07
CA GLN A 78 2.55 -6.87 9.90
C GLN A 78 2.97 -7.13 11.35
N GLY A 79 4.05 -6.50 11.80
CA GLY A 79 4.67 -6.85 13.08
C GLY A 79 5.11 -8.31 13.09
N ASP A 80 4.67 -9.06 14.11
CA ASP A 80 4.93 -10.50 14.25
C ASP A 80 3.87 -11.38 13.56
N ARG A 81 2.87 -10.77 12.89
CA ARG A 81 1.79 -11.50 12.22
C ARG A 81 2.10 -11.71 10.75
N GLU A 82 1.94 -12.95 10.29
CA GLU A 82 1.93 -13.34 8.89
C GLU A 82 0.50 -13.78 8.51
N THR A 83 -0.01 -13.28 7.39
CA THR A 83 -1.38 -13.56 6.92
C THR A 83 -1.38 -13.79 5.42
N LEU A 84 -2.16 -14.76 4.96
CA LEU A 84 -2.50 -14.95 3.55
C LEU A 84 -3.80 -14.23 3.23
N LEU A 85 -3.81 -13.49 2.12
CA LEU A 85 -5.00 -12.82 1.61
C LEU A 85 -5.48 -13.51 0.33
N VAL A 86 -6.79 -13.71 0.24
CA VAL A 86 -7.49 -14.31 -0.90
C VAL A 86 -8.66 -13.40 -1.28
N MET A 87 -8.75 -13.01 -2.54
CA MET A 87 -9.80 -12.14 -3.10
C MET A 87 -11.00 -12.92 -3.64
N ASP A 88 -11.03 -14.23 -3.39
CA ASP A 88 -12.12 -15.13 -3.72
C ASP A 88 -13.03 -15.30 -2.50
N ASP A 89 -14.27 -14.82 -2.61
CA ASP A 89 -15.25 -14.84 -1.52
C ASP A 89 -15.88 -16.22 -1.30
N ALA A 90 -15.77 -17.12 -2.26
CA ALA A 90 -16.20 -18.52 -2.13
C ALA A 90 -15.22 -19.35 -1.28
N CYS A 91 -14.02 -18.83 -0.99
CA CYS A 91 -13.05 -19.52 -0.17
C CYS A 91 -13.59 -19.76 1.26
N GLU A 92 -13.39 -20.96 1.80
CA GLU A 92 -13.76 -21.26 3.19
C GLU A 92 -12.54 -21.43 4.11
N ALA A 93 -11.33 -21.46 3.56
CA ALA A 93 -10.11 -21.58 4.33
C ALA A 93 -9.95 -20.39 5.30
N ARG A 94 -9.59 -20.70 6.56
CA ARG A 94 -9.34 -19.70 7.61
C ARG A 94 -7.95 -19.81 8.21
N SER A 95 -7.31 -20.97 8.09
CA SER A 95 -5.90 -21.15 8.35
C SER A 95 -5.34 -22.27 7.48
N THR A 96 -4.01 -22.31 7.40
CA THR A 96 -3.26 -23.39 6.75
C THR A 96 -1.92 -23.58 7.46
N ILE A 97 -1.26 -24.70 7.24
CA ILE A 97 0.08 -24.97 7.78
C ILE A 97 1.10 -24.84 6.66
N ILE A 98 2.07 -23.95 6.83
CA ILE A 98 3.21 -23.78 5.92
C ILE A 98 4.50 -23.93 6.69
N ASP A 99 5.35 -24.87 6.28
CA ASP A 99 6.62 -25.20 6.95
C ASP A 99 6.44 -25.47 8.46
N GLY A 100 5.35 -26.16 8.83
CA GLY A 100 5.01 -26.48 10.22
C GLY A 100 4.50 -25.29 11.05
N VAL A 101 4.25 -24.14 10.43
CA VAL A 101 3.69 -22.94 11.09
C VAL A 101 2.25 -22.74 10.64
N GLU A 102 1.32 -22.64 11.58
CA GLU A 102 -0.05 -22.23 11.28
C GLU A 102 -0.07 -20.76 10.87
N MET A 103 -0.67 -20.47 9.72
CA MET A 103 -0.83 -19.13 9.19
C MET A 103 -2.30 -18.86 8.89
N ALA A 104 -2.75 -17.66 9.25
CA ALA A 104 -4.12 -17.24 9.03
C ALA A 104 -4.37 -17.00 7.53
N VAL A 105 -5.53 -17.48 7.05
CA VAL A 105 -6.07 -17.19 5.73
C VAL A 105 -7.23 -16.23 5.91
N ARG A 106 -7.12 -15.05 5.31
CA ARG A 106 -8.12 -14.00 5.37
C ARG A 106 -8.65 -13.72 3.97
N ILE A 107 -9.96 -13.78 3.86
CA ILE A 107 -10.67 -13.35 2.66
C ILE A 107 -10.92 -11.86 2.77
N VAL A 108 -10.63 -11.13 1.70
CA VAL A 108 -11.01 -9.72 1.63
C VAL A 108 -12.30 -9.62 0.82
N PRO A 109 -13.43 -9.31 1.47
CA PRO A 109 -14.70 -9.26 0.77
C PRO A 109 -14.75 -8.04 -0.17
N PRO A 110 -15.48 -8.13 -1.30
CA PRO A 110 -15.63 -7.00 -2.23
C PRO A 110 -16.16 -5.72 -1.56
N ALA A 111 -17.03 -5.85 -0.56
CA ALA A 111 -17.57 -4.72 0.19
C ALA A 111 -16.48 -3.91 0.94
N GLU A 112 -15.40 -4.57 1.39
CA GLU A 112 -14.29 -3.91 2.07
C GLU A 112 -13.44 -3.07 1.10
N LEU A 113 -13.28 -3.57 -0.13
CA LEU A 113 -12.62 -2.84 -1.22
C LEU A 113 -13.45 -1.62 -1.61
N LEU A 114 -14.75 -1.80 -1.82
CA LEU A 114 -15.69 -0.72 -2.13
C LEU A 114 -15.71 0.37 -1.03
N ALA A 115 -15.71 -0.03 0.25
CA ALA A 115 -15.64 0.91 1.37
C ALA A 115 -14.34 1.73 1.40
N SER A 116 -13.28 1.25 0.75
CA SER A 116 -11.97 1.90 0.68
C SER A 116 -11.75 2.66 -0.63
N LYS A 117 -12.73 2.72 -1.55
CA LYS A 117 -12.51 3.17 -2.94
C LYS A 117 -11.93 4.58 -3.05
N MET A 118 -12.46 5.54 -2.29
CA MET A 118 -11.96 6.91 -2.27
C MET A 118 -10.49 6.98 -1.82
N TRP A 119 -10.16 6.22 -0.78
CA TRP A 119 -8.80 6.12 -0.26
C TRP A 119 -7.84 5.53 -1.29
N THR A 120 -8.23 4.42 -1.94
CA THR A 120 -7.38 3.78 -2.97
C THR A 120 -7.21 4.66 -4.22
N ASP A 121 -8.25 5.39 -4.63
CA ASP A 121 -8.18 6.29 -5.79
C ASP A 121 -7.23 7.46 -5.55
N ASN A 122 -7.29 8.04 -4.35
CA ASN A 122 -6.35 9.08 -3.92
C ASN A 122 -4.92 8.55 -3.89
N TRP A 123 -4.70 7.37 -3.30
CA TRP A 123 -3.37 6.78 -3.24
C TRP A 123 -2.84 6.35 -4.59
N GLN A 124 -3.67 5.92 -5.52
CA GLN A 124 -3.23 5.64 -6.88
C GLN A 124 -2.61 6.90 -7.51
N ARG A 125 -3.27 8.06 -7.37
CA ARG A 125 -2.74 9.36 -7.84
C ARG A 125 -1.43 9.71 -7.12
N MET A 126 -1.37 9.53 -5.80
CA MET A 126 -0.18 9.87 -4.99
C MET A 126 1.02 8.95 -5.26
N LEU A 127 0.80 7.63 -5.40
CA LEU A 127 1.85 6.65 -5.67
C LEU A 127 2.52 6.89 -7.02
N VAL A 128 1.75 7.32 -8.04
CA VAL A 128 2.31 7.76 -9.33
C VAL A 128 3.23 8.96 -9.12
N ALA A 129 2.79 9.99 -8.41
CA ALA A 129 3.62 11.17 -8.13
C ALA A 129 4.90 10.81 -7.36
N ILE A 130 4.81 9.94 -6.33
CA ILE A 130 5.99 9.46 -5.59
C ILE A 130 6.96 8.74 -6.54
N THR A 131 6.45 7.80 -7.34
CA THR A 131 7.29 6.94 -8.20
C THR A 131 8.00 7.77 -9.28
N CYS A 132 7.30 8.74 -9.87
CA CYS A 132 7.86 9.62 -10.91
C CYS A 132 8.95 10.55 -10.38
N SER A 133 8.84 11.04 -9.13
CA SER A 133 9.78 12.03 -8.57
C SER A 133 10.78 11.44 -7.57
N ARG A 134 10.79 10.11 -7.37
CA ARG A 134 11.55 9.45 -6.29
C ARG A 134 13.04 9.81 -6.26
N LYS A 135 13.67 10.00 -7.43
CA LYS A 135 15.11 10.29 -7.54
C LYS A 135 15.43 11.76 -7.22
N ASP A 136 14.43 12.63 -7.23
CA ASP A 136 14.59 14.09 -7.18
C ASP A 136 14.20 14.68 -5.83
N ILE A 137 13.82 13.84 -4.84
CA ILE A 137 13.40 14.29 -3.51
C ILE A 137 14.57 14.14 -2.53
N PRO A 138 15.24 15.25 -2.14
CA PRO A 138 16.32 15.17 -1.16
C PRO A 138 15.76 14.87 0.25
N PRO A 139 16.44 14.03 1.06
CA PRO A 139 16.01 13.74 2.43
C PRO A 139 15.88 15.00 3.32
N SER A 140 16.70 16.03 3.05
CA SER A 140 16.63 17.32 3.74
C SER A 140 15.28 18.03 3.55
N LEU A 141 14.69 17.97 2.34
CA LEU A 141 13.38 18.55 2.07
C LEU A 141 12.29 17.86 2.89
N GLN A 142 12.28 16.53 2.93
CA GLN A 142 11.33 15.78 3.76
C GLN A 142 11.47 16.14 5.24
N GLN A 143 12.71 16.30 5.73
CA GLN A 143 12.96 16.68 7.11
C GLN A 143 12.50 18.11 7.44
N SER A 144 12.67 19.04 6.50
CA SER A 144 12.18 20.42 6.64
C SER A 144 10.66 20.49 6.63
N ILE A 145 9.99 19.79 5.71
CA ILE A 145 8.53 19.71 5.66
C ILE A 145 8.00 19.11 6.97
N LEU A 146 8.59 18.01 7.46
CA LEU A 146 8.15 17.38 8.71
C LEU A 146 8.24 18.32 9.92
N LYS A 147 9.27 19.18 9.97
CA LYS A 147 9.40 20.19 11.04
C LYS A 147 8.41 21.35 10.87
N PHE A 148 8.08 21.70 9.63
CA PHE A 148 7.18 22.80 9.30
C PHE A 148 5.72 22.47 9.61
N VAL A 149 5.28 21.24 9.35
CA VAL A 149 3.91 20.76 9.63
C VAL A 149 3.75 20.44 11.12
N ALA A 150 3.78 21.48 11.97
CA ALA A 150 3.60 21.37 13.42
C ALA A 150 2.12 21.29 13.84
N GLU A 151 1.23 21.77 12.99
CA GLU A 151 -0.23 21.76 13.14
C GLU A 151 -0.90 21.42 11.80
N PRO A 152 -2.18 21.01 11.79
CA PRO A 152 -2.90 20.72 10.56
C PRO A 152 -2.90 21.91 9.60
N MET A 153 -2.48 21.68 8.34
CA MET A 153 -2.45 22.71 7.31
C MET A 153 -2.69 22.15 5.92
N GLN A 154 -3.16 23.00 5.00
CA GLN A 154 -3.45 22.60 3.63
C GLN A 154 -2.19 22.23 2.85
N LEU A 155 -2.31 21.24 1.97
CA LEU A 155 -1.29 20.83 1.02
C LEU A 155 -0.70 22.03 0.25
N SER A 156 -1.57 22.93 -0.24
CA SER A 156 -1.19 24.15 -0.96
C SER A 156 -0.26 25.06 -0.18
N ARG A 157 -0.46 25.19 1.14
CA ARG A 157 0.35 26.05 2.01
C ARG A 157 1.77 25.50 2.14
N ILE A 158 1.90 24.18 2.28
CA ILE A 158 3.22 23.52 2.34
C ILE A 158 3.92 23.67 0.98
N GLU A 159 3.20 23.47 -0.12
CA GLU A 159 3.75 23.67 -1.47
C GLU A 159 4.27 25.10 -1.66
N GLN A 160 3.50 26.12 -1.28
CA GLN A 160 3.90 27.53 -1.41
C GLN A 160 5.17 27.87 -0.60
N GLU A 161 5.34 27.31 0.59
CA GLU A 161 6.51 27.56 1.43
C GLU A 161 7.81 27.00 0.82
N PHE A 162 7.75 25.78 0.27
CA PHE A 162 8.95 25.06 -0.15
C PHE A 162 9.23 25.09 -1.66
N SER A 163 8.28 25.56 -2.47
CA SER A 163 8.45 25.58 -3.93
C SER A 163 9.18 26.85 -4.37
N THR A 164 10.35 26.69 -4.99
CA THR A 164 11.08 27.78 -5.68
C THR A 164 10.78 27.80 -7.19
N GLY A 165 9.68 27.19 -7.61
CA GLY A 165 9.34 26.93 -9.02
C GLY A 165 8.29 25.82 -9.15
N ASP A 166 8.67 24.68 -9.74
CA ASP A 166 7.79 23.51 -9.88
C ASP A 166 7.43 22.91 -8.50
N PRO A 167 6.12 22.84 -8.13
CA PRO A 167 5.69 22.26 -6.86
C PRO A 167 5.75 20.72 -6.83
N THR A 168 5.99 20.05 -7.96
CA THR A 168 5.93 18.59 -8.07
C THR A 168 6.87 17.85 -7.10
N PRO A 169 8.16 18.24 -6.93
CA PRO A 169 9.04 17.58 -5.97
C PRO A 169 8.60 17.77 -4.51
N VAL A 170 8.05 18.95 -4.17
CA VAL A 170 7.53 19.24 -2.84
C VAL A 170 6.30 18.38 -2.56
N ARG A 171 5.35 18.33 -3.50
CA ARG A 171 4.16 17.49 -3.39
C ARG A 171 4.52 16.01 -3.22
N ALA A 172 5.44 15.51 -4.04
CA ALA A 172 5.90 14.13 -3.93
C ALA A 172 6.63 13.86 -2.60
N ALA A 173 7.38 14.83 -2.06
CA ALA A 173 7.98 14.73 -0.73
C ALA A 173 6.94 14.63 0.39
N ILE A 174 5.84 15.40 0.31
CA ILE A 174 4.71 15.31 1.25
C ILE A 174 4.07 13.93 1.15
N PHE A 175 3.85 13.41 -0.06
CA PHE A 175 3.27 12.08 -0.25
C PHE A 175 4.19 10.97 0.25
N CYS A 176 5.51 11.09 0.11
CA CYS A 176 6.48 10.19 0.74
C CYS A 176 6.34 10.17 2.27
N LEU A 177 6.14 11.34 2.90
CA LEU A 177 5.95 11.45 4.34
C LEU A 177 4.61 10.83 4.80
N LEU A 178 3.54 10.98 4.02
CA LEU A 178 2.27 10.29 4.25
C LEU A 178 2.44 8.77 4.13
N HIS A 179 3.12 8.31 3.07
CA HIS A 179 3.35 6.88 2.81
C HIS A 179 4.20 6.23 3.91
N ALA A 180 5.16 6.98 4.46
CA ALA A 180 5.99 6.55 5.57
C ALA A 180 5.27 6.63 6.94
N GLY A 181 4.02 7.10 7.00
CA GLY A 181 3.28 7.29 8.25
C GLY A 181 3.87 8.37 9.16
N LYS A 182 4.63 9.33 8.60
CA LYS A 182 5.21 10.46 9.35
C LYS A 182 4.28 11.68 9.38
N LEU A 183 3.42 11.78 8.38
CA LEU A 183 2.29 12.70 8.31
C LEU A 183 1.01 11.88 8.11
N GLN A 184 -0.14 12.50 8.34
CA GLN A 184 -1.45 11.88 8.09
C GLN A 184 -2.40 12.87 7.39
N ALA A 185 -3.34 12.34 6.61
CA ALA A 185 -4.37 13.13 5.93
C ALA A 185 -5.71 12.38 6.01
N PRO A 186 -6.39 12.38 7.17
CA PRO A 186 -7.54 11.50 7.42
C PRO A 186 -8.72 11.72 6.45
N GLN A 187 -8.89 12.96 5.95
CA GLN A 187 -9.98 13.27 5.03
C GLN A 187 -9.89 12.54 3.68
N LEU A 188 -8.72 12.04 3.29
CA LEU A 188 -8.54 11.28 2.04
C LEU A 188 -9.32 9.95 2.02
N HIS A 189 -9.87 9.52 3.15
CA HIS A 189 -10.82 8.40 3.19
C HIS A 189 -12.21 8.75 2.64
N ALA A 190 -12.58 10.03 2.64
CA ALA A 190 -13.93 10.49 2.29
C ALA A 190 -13.95 11.53 1.16
N GLU A 191 -12.86 12.25 0.95
CA GLU A 191 -12.75 13.35 -0.02
C GLU A 191 -11.66 13.09 -1.05
N GLU A 192 -11.86 13.62 -2.25
CA GLU A 192 -10.81 13.60 -3.28
C GLU A 192 -9.59 14.43 -2.87
N LEU A 193 -8.41 13.93 -3.20
CA LEU A 193 -7.15 14.64 -3.09
C LEU A 193 -7.22 15.97 -3.83
N SER A 194 -6.95 17.06 -3.12
CA SER A 194 -6.95 18.40 -3.67
C SER A 194 -5.90 19.27 -2.98
N PHE A 195 -5.73 20.49 -3.49
CA PHE A 195 -4.87 21.50 -2.85
C PHE A 195 -5.34 21.90 -1.45
N LEU A 196 -6.60 21.65 -1.12
CA LEU A 196 -7.20 21.94 0.18
C LEU A 196 -7.08 20.77 1.16
N THR A 197 -6.51 19.62 0.73
CA THR A 197 -6.30 18.48 1.61
C THR A 197 -5.47 18.88 2.84
N SER A 198 -6.04 18.70 4.03
CA SER A 198 -5.37 18.97 5.29
C SER A 198 -4.36 17.87 5.60
N ILE A 199 -3.13 18.29 5.84
CA ILE A 199 -1.99 17.46 6.22
C ILE A 199 -1.70 17.72 7.70
N HIS A 200 -1.64 16.65 8.48
CA HIS A 200 -1.52 16.71 9.93
C HIS A 200 -0.19 16.06 10.36
N PRO A 201 0.43 16.55 11.44
CA PRO A 201 1.50 15.81 12.11
C PRO A 201 0.94 14.52 12.72
N VAL A 202 1.77 13.48 12.78
CA VAL A 202 1.50 12.30 13.60
C VAL A 202 1.94 12.62 15.02
N ARG A 203 0.99 12.74 15.94
CA ARG A 203 1.29 12.89 17.37
C ARG A 203 1.59 11.50 17.95
N PRO A 204 2.67 11.33 18.73
CA PRO A 204 2.87 10.08 19.46
C PRO A 204 1.65 9.86 20.38
N LEU A 205 1.15 8.62 20.40
CA LEU A 205 0.16 8.21 21.39
C LEU A 205 0.83 8.36 22.76
N SER A 206 0.31 9.27 23.57
CA SER A 206 0.68 9.48 24.97
C SER A 206 0.26 8.30 25.84
#